data_AF-A0AAU9WNQ4-F1
#
_entry.id   AF-A0AAU9WNQ4-F1
#
_cell.length_a   1.000
_cell.length_b   1.000
_cell.length_c   1.000
_cell.angle_alpha   90.00
_cell.angle_beta   90.00
_cell.angle_gamma   90.00
#
_symmetry.space_group_name_H-M   'P 1'
#
loop_
_entity.id
_entity.type
_entity.pdbx_description
1 polymer ?
#
loop_
_entity_poly.entity_id
_entity_poly.type
_entity_poly.pdbx_seq_one_letter_code
_entity_poly.pdbx_strand_id
1 'polypeptide(L)'
;MDEEVVKYLPEAFAFVYVIKTDNAGGVQKDRLEKLLKEVRKVTLNEKGEFSSKSALFVCNKWDQLPQKEIEEVKKYVIRKLEKCWPGLVPESQIIYMSAKKAIDAQKLGIITNDFLSLMNGIRSTVMKSIEARLESYWRWLDYLLSRIVYQAKAFVMNAEIDRDKVAKKMERINNRLSAIESGQS
;
A
#
# COMPACT_ATOMS: atom_id res chain seq x y z
N MET A 1 -19.71 3.02 -7.78
CA MET A 1 -18.75 1.90 -7.88
C MET A 1 -17.43 2.28 -7.24
N ASP A 2 -16.82 3.40 -7.64
CA ASP A 2 -15.52 3.84 -7.09
C ASP A 2 -15.56 4.14 -5.58
N GLU A 3 -16.61 4.78 -5.06
CA GLU A 3 -16.75 5.07 -3.63
C GLU A 3 -16.88 3.81 -2.76
N GLU A 4 -17.54 2.78 -3.27
CA GLU A 4 -17.75 1.54 -2.51
C GLU A 4 -16.43 0.76 -2.40
N VAL A 5 -15.66 0.70 -3.50
CA VAL A 5 -14.31 0.12 -3.49
C VAL A 5 -13.43 0.81 -2.45
N VAL A 6 -13.50 2.14 -2.37
CA VAL A 6 -12.69 2.94 -1.42
C VAL A 6 -13.03 2.60 0.03
N LYS A 7 -14.29 2.30 0.37
CA LYS A 7 -14.68 1.89 1.73
C LYS A 7 -14.09 0.54 2.14
N TYR A 8 -13.90 -0.38 1.20
CA TYR A 8 -13.35 -1.71 1.49
C TYR A 8 -11.80 -1.72 1.57
N LEU A 9 -11.12 -0.72 1.01
CA LEU A 9 -9.66 -0.69 0.96
C LEU A 9 -8.96 -0.81 2.32
N PRO A 10 -9.42 -0.16 3.41
CA PRO A 10 -8.73 -0.26 4.71
C PRO A 10 -8.65 -1.69 5.24
N GLU A 11 -9.65 -2.53 4.95
CA GLU A 11 -9.72 -3.92 5.41
C GLU A 11 -9.15 -4.91 4.38
N ALA A 12 -8.97 -4.49 3.13
CA ALA A 12 -8.49 -5.36 2.07
C ALA A 12 -7.03 -5.80 2.26
N PHE A 13 -6.75 -7.08 1.97
CA PHE A 13 -5.38 -7.60 1.88
C PHE A 13 -4.74 -7.31 0.51
N ALA A 14 -5.54 -7.24 -0.55
CA ALA A 14 -5.02 -6.99 -1.88
C ALA A 14 -6.01 -6.19 -2.72
N PHE A 15 -5.47 -5.31 -3.56
CA PHE A 15 -6.22 -4.61 -4.60
C PHE A 15 -5.82 -5.19 -5.96
N VAL A 16 -6.75 -5.84 -6.66
CA VAL A 16 -6.51 -6.38 -8.00
C VAL A 16 -7.31 -5.56 -9.01
N TYR A 17 -6.61 -4.99 -9.99
CA TYR A 17 -7.23 -4.20 -11.05
C TYR A 17 -6.97 -4.83 -12.42
N VAL A 18 -8.04 -5.08 -13.18
CA VAL A 18 -7.96 -5.69 -14.51
C VAL A 18 -8.00 -4.62 -15.60
N ILE A 19 -6.99 -4.59 -16.45
CA ILE A 19 -6.81 -3.69 -17.58
C ILE A 19 -7.07 -4.48 -18.87
N LYS A 20 -7.97 -3.99 -19.74
CA LYS A 20 -8.23 -4.61 -21.04
C LYS A 20 -7.26 -4.06 -22.09
N THR A 21 -6.30 -4.84 -22.55
CA THR A 21 -5.19 -4.32 -23.37
C THR A 21 -5.51 -4.14 -24.86
N ASP A 22 -6.70 -4.55 -25.29
CA ASP A 22 -7.15 -4.53 -26.69
C ASP A 22 -7.46 -3.12 -27.24
N ASN A 23 -7.48 -2.08 -26.40
CA ASN A 23 -7.69 -0.68 -26.82
C ASN A 23 -6.55 0.23 -26.31
N ALA A 24 -5.52 0.48 -27.11
CA ALA A 24 -4.42 1.42 -26.79
C ALA A 24 -3.83 1.24 -25.37
N GLY A 25 -3.64 -0.02 -24.94
CA GLY A 25 -3.14 -0.37 -23.61
C GLY A 25 -4.17 -0.30 -22.48
N GLY A 26 -5.44 0.01 -22.75
CA GLY A 26 -6.57 -0.23 -21.83
C GLY A 26 -6.68 0.68 -20.62
N VAL A 27 -5.65 1.50 -20.37
CA VAL A 27 -5.60 2.43 -19.26
C VAL A 27 -6.48 3.63 -19.60
N GLN A 28 -7.79 3.49 -19.32
CA GLN A 28 -8.74 4.58 -19.46
C GLN A 28 -8.38 5.66 -18.45
N LYS A 29 -7.80 6.75 -18.98
CA LYS A 29 -7.06 7.76 -18.22
C LYS A 29 -7.88 8.29 -17.04
N ASP A 30 -9.13 8.68 -17.27
CA ASP A 30 -9.91 9.36 -16.23
C ASP A 30 -10.44 8.43 -15.13
N ARG A 31 -10.83 7.20 -15.47
CA ARG A 31 -11.38 6.25 -14.47
C ARG A 31 -10.28 5.62 -13.64
N LEU A 32 -9.19 5.17 -14.27
CA LEU A 32 -8.09 4.56 -13.55
C LEU A 32 -7.34 5.60 -12.71
N GLU A 33 -7.03 6.78 -13.27
CA GLU A 33 -6.35 7.83 -12.49
C GLU A 33 -7.19 8.27 -11.30
N LYS A 34 -8.51 8.45 -11.46
CA LYS A 34 -9.38 8.84 -10.35
C LYS A 34 -9.42 7.77 -9.26
N LEU A 35 -9.66 6.51 -9.63
CA LEU A 35 -9.70 5.41 -8.66
C LEU A 35 -8.36 5.25 -7.93
N LEU A 36 -7.23 5.23 -8.66
CA LEU A 36 -5.91 5.07 -8.04
C LEU A 36 -5.52 6.26 -7.16
N LYS A 37 -5.95 7.48 -7.51
CA LYS A 37 -5.77 8.66 -6.64
C LYS A 37 -6.55 8.52 -5.35
N GLU A 38 -7.80 8.05 -5.39
CA GLU A 38 -8.60 7.83 -4.18
C GLU A 38 -8.02 6.69 -3.33
N VAL A 39 -7.64 5.57 -3.95
CA VAL A 39 -6.93 4.47 -3.27
C VAL A 39 -5.67 5.01 -2.58
N ARG A 40 -4.91 5.85 -3.26
CA ARG A 40 -3.68 6.47 -2.72
C ARG A 40 -3.96 7.41 -1.55
N LYS A 41 -5.06 8.18 -1.56
CA LYS A 41 -5.41 9.02 -0.40
C LYS A 41 -5.68 8.18 0.85
N VAL A 42 -6.34 7.03 0.69
CA VAL A 42 -6.59 6.11 1.81
C VAL A 42 -5.28 5.51 2.33
N THR A 43 -4.32 5.19 1.47
CA THR A 43 -3.02 4.65 1.89
C THR A 43 -2.08 5.67 2.53
N LEU A 44 -2.09 6.91 2.05
CA LEU A 44 -1.22 7.98 2.58
C LEU A 44 -1.73 8.58 3.89
N ASN A 45 -3.01 8.47 4.20
CA ASN A 45 -3.58 9.04 5.43
C ASN A 45 -3.26 8.23 6.71
N GLU A 46 -2.34 7.25 6.64
CA GLU A 46 -1.73 6.48 7.76
C GLU A 46 -2.70 5.77 8.74
N LYS A 47 -4.01 5.92 8.55
CA LYS A 47 -5.05 5.24 9.34
C LYS A 47 -5.49 3.90 8.77
N GLY A 48 -5.05 3.56 7.56
CA GLY A 48 -5.41 2.31 6.87
C GLY A 48 -4.28 1.29 6.89
N GLU A 49 -4.62 0.01 7.01
CA GLU A 49 -3.69 -1.13 6.99
C GLU A 49 -3.22 -1.51 5.57
N PHE A 50 -3.70 -0.83 4.53
CA PHE A 50 -3.42 -1.16 3.14
C PHE A 50 -2.08 -0.59 2.65
N SER A 51 -1.20 -1.47 2.19
CA SER A 51 0.08 -1.11 1.60
C SER A 51 -0.02 -0.90 0.09
N SER A 52 0.65 0.12 -0.46
CA SER A 52 0.72 0.33 -1.91
C SER A 52 1.43 -0.82 -2.66
N LYS A 53 2.21 -1.63 -1.94
CA LYS A 53 2.85 -2.85 -2.45
C LYS A 53 1.85 -4.01 -2.61
N SER A 54 0.66 -3.89 -2.03
CA SER A 54 -0.42 -4.87 -2.06
C SER A 54 -1.42 -4.64 -3.21
N ALA A 55 -1.00 -3.94 -4.26
CA ALA A 55 -1.75 -3.80 -5.51
C ALA A 55 -1.19 -4.72 -6.60
N LEU A 56 -2.09 -5.29 -7.42
CA LEU A 56 -1.79 -6.13 -8.57
C LEU A 56 -2.58 -5.64 -9.80
N PHE A 57 -1.90 -5.40 -10.91
CA PHE A 57 -2.46 -4.94 -12.17
C PHE A 57 -2.41 -6.06 -13.19
N VAL A 58 -3.58 -6.49 -13.66
CA VAL A 58 -3.72 -7.62 -14.58
C VAL A 58 -4.06 -7.09 -15.96
N CYS A 59 -3.08 -7.10 -16.86
CA CYS A 59 -3.21 -6.78 -18.26
C CYS A 59 -3.78 -7.99 -19.01
N ASN A 60 -5.11 -8.01 -19.14
CA ASN A 60 -5.86 -9.10 -19.78
C ASN A 60 -6.10 -8.82 -21.27
N LYS A 61 -6.36 -9.90 -22.03
CA LYS A 61 -6.44 -9.93 -23.50
C LYS A 61 -5.10 -9.72 -24.19
N TRP A 62 -4.03 -10.14 -23.52
CA TRP A 62 -2.68 -10.05 -24.06
C TRP A 62 -2.51 -10.87 -25.35
N ASP A 63 -3.34 -11.89 -25.56
CA ASP A 63 -3.38 -12.70 -26.78
C ASP A 63 -3.84 -11.97 -28.04
N GLN A 64 -4.48 -10.81 -27.89
CA GLN A 64 -5.03 -10.03 -29.01
C GLN A 64 -4.04 -9.00 -29.53
N LEU A 65 -2.89 -8.82 -28.88
CA LEU A 65 -1.88 -7.85 -29.29
C LEU A 65 -1.02 -8.40 -30.44
N PRO A 66 -0.81 -7.61 -31.51
CA PRO A 66 0.16 -7.95 -32.54
C PRO A 66 1.57 -8.05 -31.95
N GLN A 67 2.34 -9.07 -32.35
CA GLN A 67 3.69 -9.33 -31.81
C GLN A 67 4.62 -8.11 -31.89
N LYS A 68 4.47 -7.28 -32.93
CA LYS A 68 5.26 -6.07 -33.17
C LYS A 68 4.97 -4.95 -32.17
N GLU A 69 3.80 -4.95 -31.55
CA GLU A 69 3.32 -3.89 -30.66
C GLU A 69 3.52 -4.23 -29.18
N ILE A 70 3.81 -5.50 -28.84
CA ILE A 70 3.92 -6.00 -27.46
C ILE A 70 4.82 -5.11 -26.60
N GLU A 71 6.01 -4.81 -27.08
CA GLU A 71 7.00 -4.08 -26.28
C GLU A 71 6.66 -2.59 -26.12
N GLU A 72 6.00 -2.01 -27.12
CA GLU A 72 5.48 -0.64 -27.05
C GLU A 72 4.33 -0.53 -26.05
N VAL A 73 3.37 -1.46 -26.12
CA VAL A 73 2.22 -1.52 -25.20
C VAL A 73 2.70 -1.76 -23.77
N LYS A 74 3.68 -2.64 -23.56
CA LYS A 74 4.29 -2.89 -22.25
C LYS A 74 4.88 -1.60 -21.65
N LYS A 75 5.70 -0.89 -22.42
CA LYS A 75 6.29 0.40 -22.00
C LYS A 75 5.22 1.46 -21.73
N TYR A 76 4.17 1.51 -22.55
CA TYR A 76 3.06 2.44 -22.36
C TYR A 76 2.30 2.17 -21.06
N VAL A 77 1.95 0.91 -20.78
CA VAL A 77 1.26 0.51 -19.55
C VAL A 77 2.08 0.86 -18.31
N ILE A 78 3.38 0.52 -18.29
CA ILE A 78 4.27 0.83 -17.18
C ILE A 78 4.30 2.34 -16.92
N ARG A 79 4.59 3.16 -17.94
CA ARG A 79 4.65 4.62 -17.83
C ARG A 79 3.34 5.23 -17.33
N LYS A 80 2.20 4.66 -17.74
CA LYS A 80 0.88 5.11 -17.29
C LYS A 80 0.63 4.77 -15.84
N LEU A 81 0.91 3.53 -15.44
CA LEU A 81 0.72 3.09 -14.05
C LEU A 81 1.65 3.84 -13.10
N GLU A 82 2.92 4.05 -13.46
CA GLU A 82 3.88 4.81 -12.63
C GLU A 82 3.40 6.24 -12.32
N LYS A 83 2.76 6.91 -13.28
CA LYS A 83 2.17 8.25 -13.07
C LYS A 83 1.05 8.25 -12.03
N CYS A 84 0.27 7.17 -11.98
CA CYS A 84 -0.90 7.05 -11.11
C CYS A 84 -0.55 6.39 -9.77
N TRP A 85 0.51 5.58 -9.75
CA TRP A 85 0.92 4.72 -8.66
C TRP A 85 2.44 4.83 -8.43
N PRO A 86 2.91 5.92 -7.77
CA PRO A 86 4.32 6.09 -7.48
C PRO A 86 4.87 4.95 -6.62
N GLY A 87 6.06 4.44 -6.96
CA GLY A 87 6.64 3.27 -6.30
C GLY A 87 6.14 1.92 -6.82
N LEU A 88 5.49 1.91 -7.98
CA LEU A 88 5.17 0.69 -8.73
C LEU A 88 6.43 -0.16 -8.94
N VAL A 89 6.31 -1.47 -8.69
CA VAL A 89 7.34 -2.46 -9.02
C VAL A 89 6.80 -3.37 -10.12
N PRO A 90 7.05 -3.04 -11.41
CA PRO A 90 6.41 -3.69 -12.55
C PRO A 90 6.51 -5.22 -12.54
N GLU A 91 7.67 -5.76 -12.17
CA GLU A 91 7.98 -7.19 -12.20
C GLU A 91 7.15 -7.99 -11.21
N SER A 92 6.66 -7.34 -10.15
CA SER A 92 5.90 -8.00 -9.08
C SER A 92 4.44 -7.57 -9.00
N GLN A 93 4.08 -6.47 -9.66
CA GLN A 93 2.74 -5.88 -9.59
C GLN A 93 2.01 -5.86 -10.93
N ILE A 94 2.66 -6.18 -12.06
CA ILE A 94 2.00 -6.26 -13.36
C ILE A 94 2.05 -7.68 -13.90
N ILE A 95 0.89 -8.24 -14.21
CA ILE A 95 0.74 -9.55 -14.83
C ILE A 95 0.12 -9.38 -16.21
N TYR A 96 0.73 -10.00 -17.23
CA TYR A 96 0.22 -10.03 -18.59
C TYR A 96 -0.38 -11.40 -18.86
N MET A 97 -1.65 -11.47 -19.27
CA MET A 97 -2.33 -12.74 -19.46
C MET A 97 -3.48 -12.70 -20.48
N SER A 98 -3.93 -13.89 -20.86
CA SER A 98 -5.18 -14.11 -21.58
C SER A 98 -6.09 -15.02 -20.76
N ALA A 99 -7.11 -14.44 -20.13
CA ALA A 99 -8.13 -15.22 -19.43
C ALA A 99 -8.84 -16.22 -20.35
N LYS A 100 -9.04 -15.86 -21.62
CA LYS A 100 -9.66 -16.74 -22.62
C LYS A 100 -8.80 -17.99 -22.85
N LYS A 101 -7.51 -17.81 -23.16
CA LYS A 101 -6.59 -18.94 -23.37
C LYS A 101 -6.43 -19.79 -22.10
N ALA A 102 -6.35 -19.16 -20.94
CA ALA A 102 -6.28 -19.86 -19.66
C ALA A 102 -7.50 -20.75 -19.43
N ILE A 103 -8.72 -20.23 -19.65
CA ILE A 103 -9.97 -21.00 -19.52
C ILE A 103 -10.03 -22.16 -20.53
N ASP A 104 -9.64 -21.91 -21.79
CA ASP A 104 -9.68 -22.94 -22.82
C ASP A 104 -8.65 -24.05 -22.56
N ALA A 105 -7.46 -23.71 -22.08
CA ALA A 105 -6.45 -24.68 -21.64
C ALA A 105 -6.90 -25.46 -20.41
N GLN A 106 -7.56 -24.80 -19.45
CA GLN A 106 -8.07 -25.44 -18.23
C GLN A 106 -9.08 -26.55 -18.54
N LYS A 107 -9.92 -26.38 -19.57
CA LYS A 107 -10.86 -27.42 -20.04
C LYS A 107 -10.14 -28.70 -20.49
N LEU A 108 -8.87 -28.58 -20.89
CA LEU A 108 -8.00 -29.69 -21.28
C LEU A 108 -7.10 -30.17 -20.12
N GLY A 109 -7.32 -29.67 -18.90
CA GLY A 109 -6.49 -29.99 -17.73
C GLY A 109 -5.13 -29.27 -17.70
N ILE A 110 -4.93 -28.27 -18.55
CA ILE A 110 -3.65 -27.56 -18.69
C ILE A 110 -3.71 -26.23 -17.93
N ILE A 111 -2.70 -25.97 -17.11
CA ILE A 111 -2.48 -24.68 -16.45
C ILE A 111 -1.50 -23.87 -17.30
N THR A 112 -1.95 -22.73 -17.82
CA THR A 112 -1.08 -21.85 -18.61
C THR A 112 -0.11 -21.08 -17.73
N ASN A 113 1.07 -20.77 -18.26
CA ASN A 113 2.11 -20.04 -17.52
C ASN A 113 1.63 -18.66 -17.05
N ASP A 114 0.84 -17.95 -17.86
CA ASP A 114 0.29 -16.64 -17.50
C ASP A 114 -0.74 -16.71 -16.37
N PHE A 115 -1.56 -17.77 -16.33
CA PHE A 115 -2.47 -18.03 -15.21
C PHE A 115 -1.71 -18.41 -13.94
N LEU A 116 -0.64 -19.22 -14.06
CA LEU A 116 0.25 -19.52 -12.94
C LEU A 116 0.92 -18.25 -12.39
N SER A 117 1.37 -17.35 -13.28
CA SER A 117 1.89 -16.03 -12.90
C SER A 117 0.85 -15.19 -12.16
N LEU A 118 -0.42 -15.20 -12.58
CA LEU A 118 -1.49 -14.52 -11.84
C LEU A 118 -1.65 -15.10 -10.42
N MET A 119 -1.76 -16.43 -10.29
CA MET A 119 -1.92 -17.09 -8.99
C MET A 119 -0.75 -16.79 -8.05
N ASN A 120 0.48 -16.85 -8.57
CA ASN A 120 1.68 -16.49 -7.82
C ASN A 120 1.70 -15.01 -7.44
N GLY A 121 1.25 -14.13 -8.34
CA GLY A 121 1.07 -12.70 -8.10
C GLY A 121 0.12 -12.45 -6.95
N ILE A 122 -1.10 -13.01 -6.98
CA ILE A 122 -2.10 -12.88 -5.92
C ILE A 122 -1.53 -13.37 -4.58
N ARG A 123 -0.91 -14.56 -4.55
CA ARG A 123 -0.27 -15.09 -3.35
C ARG A 123 0.79 -14.14 -2.79
N SER A 124 1.67 -13.62 -3.65
CA SER A 124 2.73 -12.67 -3.24
C SER A 124 2.15 -11.35 -2.72
N THR A 125 1.12 -10.82 -3.38
CA THR A 125 0.45 -9.57 -2.97
C THR A 125 -0.19 -9.70 -1.59
N VAL A 126 -0.85 -10.83 -1.31
CA VAL A 126 -1.41 -11.11 0.02
C VAL A 126 -0.30 -11.23 1.06
N MET A 127 0.79 -11.94 0.77
CA MET A 127 1.92 -12.05 1.72
C MET A 127 2.52 -10.68 2.06
N LYS A 128 2.76 -9.84 1.05
CA LYS A 128 3.25 -8.46 1.24
C LYS A 128 2.33 -7.61 2.12
N SER A 129 1.01 -7.85 2.02
CA SER A 129 0.04 -7.12 2.86
C SER A 129 0.11 -7.57 4.32
N ILE A 130 0.26 -8.86 4.58
CA ILE A 130 0.40 -9.41 5.92
C ILE A 130 1.71 -8.91 6.54
N GLU A 131 2.82 -8.95 5.79
CA GLU A 131 4.11 -8.39 6.22
C GLU A 131 3.99 -6.91 6.60
N ALA A 132 3.34 -6.09 5.77
CA ALA A 132 3.16 -4.68 6.06
C ALA A 132 2.31 -4.41 7.31
N ARG A 133 1.24 -5.21 7.52
CA ARG A 133 0.41 -5.11 8.72
C ARG A 133 1.17 -5.52 9.98
N LEU A 134 1.90 -6.63 9.92
CA LEU A 134 2.76 -7.08 11.02
C LEU A 134 3.82 -6.04 11.37
N GLU A 135 4.45 -5.43 10.37
CA GLU A 135 5.42 -4.36 10.59
C GLU A 135 4.78 -3.15 11.27
N SER A 136 3.56 -2.79 10.88
CA SER A 136 2.82 -1.69 11.51
C SER A 136 2.50 -1.97 12.98
N TYR A 137 1.96 -3.16 13.29
CA TYR A 137 1.67 -3.56 14.68
C TYR A 137 2.94 -3.65 15.52
N TRP A 138 4.02 -4.18 14.96
CA TRP A 138 5.32 -4.25 15.63
C TRP A 138 5.84 -2.86 15.99
N ARG A 139 5.83 -1.92 15.03
CA ARG A 139 6.26 -0.52 15.27
C ARG A 139 5.41 0.17 16.32
N TRP A 140 4.09 -0.06 16.31
CA TRP A 140 3.20 0.49 17.33
C TRP A 140 3.50 -0.06 18.71
N LEU A 141 3.70 -1.37 18.83
CA LEU A 141 4.01 -2.02 20.10
C LEU A 141 5.37 -1.57 20.64
N ASP A 142 6.40 -1.51 19.79
CA ASP A 142 7.73 -1.01 20.14
C ASP A 142 7.67 0.44 20.64
N TYR A 143 6.91 1.29 19.97
CA TYR A 143 6.66 2.66 20.40
C TYR A 143 5.99 2.71 21.78
N LEU A 144 4.91 1.95 21.98
CA LEU A 144 4.19 1.91 23.25
C LEU A 144 5.09 1.47 24.40
N LEU A 145 5.83 0.37 24.22
CA LEU A 145 6.75 -0.16 25.23
C LEU A 145 7.87 0.83 25.53
N SER A 146 8.44 1.47 24.50
CA SER A 146 9.45 2.52 24.67
C SER A 146 8.93 3.70 25.50
N ARG A 147 7.67 4.10 25.29
CA ARG A 147 7.02 5.16 26.07
C ARG A 147 6.79 4.77 27.52
N ILE A 148 6.35 3.53 27.78
CA ILE A 148 6.17 2.99 29.14
C ILE A 148 7.51 2.97 29.87
N VAL A 149 8.57 2.44 29.25
CA VAL A 149 9.91 2.39 29.83
C VAL A 149 10.43 3.79 30.14
N TYR A 150 10.24 4.74 29.22
CA TYR A 150 10.63 6.14 29.44
C TYR A 150 9.92 6.75 30.66
N GLN A 151 8.61 6.55 30.77
CA GLN A 151 7.81 7.06 31.89
C GLN A 151 8.20 6.40 33.21
N ALA A 152 8.40 5.07 33.22
CA ALA A 152 8.85 4.35 34.42
C ALA A 152 10.22 4.85 34.90
N LYS A 153 11.18 5.04 33.98
CA LYS A 153 12.49 5.63 34.31
C LYS A 153 12.36 7.04 34.88
N ALA A 154 11.54 7.88 34.26
CA ALA A 154 11.30 9.24 34.74
C ALA A 154 10.67 9.25 36.14
N PHE A 155 9.73 8.34 36.42
CA PHE A 155 9.10 8.18 37.73
C PHE A 155 10.12 7.79 38.80
N VAL A 156 10.93 6.75 38.56
CA VAL A 156 11.97 6.31 39.50
C VAL A 156 12.98 7.43 39.77
N MET A 157 13.49 8.09 38.72
CA MET A 157 14.43 9.21 38.89
C MET A 157 13.81 10.36 39.71
N ASN A 158 12.54 10.67 39.49
CA ASN A 158 11.86 11.72 40.26
C ASN A 158 11.58 11.31 41.71
N ALA A 159 11.43 10.02 42.01
CA ALA A 159 11.27 9.53 43.37
C ALA A 159 12.60 9.56 44.16
N GLU A 160 13.73 9.40 43.47
CA GLU A 160 15.07 9.47 44.06
C GLU A 160 15.61 10.91 44.22
N ILE A 161 15.07 11.86 43.47
CA ILE A 161 15.49 13.28 43.50
C ILE A 161 14.67 14.05 44.56
N ASP A 162 15.36 14.90 45.33
CA ASP A 162 14.77 15.84 46.28
C ASP A 162 13.56 16.60 45.68
N ARG A 163 12.45 16.66 46.43
CA ARG A 163 11.15 17.17 45.96
C ARG A 163 11.23 18.60 45.41
N ASP A 164 12.11 19.43 45.97
CA ASP A 164 12.33 20.80 45.51
C ASP A 164 12.98 20.87 44.12
N LYS A 165 13.87 19.93 43.79
CA LYS A 165 14.48 19.84 42.45
C LYS A 165 13.49 19.33 41.41
N VAL A 166 12.61 18.41 41.78
CA VAL A 166 11.53 17.91 40.90
C VAL A 166 10.54 19.03 40.59
N ALA A 167 10.11 19.80 41.58
CA ALA A 167 9.19 20.93 41.40
C ALA A 167 9.75 21.99 40.42
N LYS A 168 11.01 22.40 40.60
CA LYS A 168 11.69 23.34 39.69
C LYS A 168 11.80 22.82 38.26
N LYS A 169 12.02 21.51 38.09
CA LYS A 169 12.10 20.89 36.76
C LYS A 169 10.71 20.84 36.09
N MET A 170 9.66 20.54 36.85
CA MET A 170 8.28 20.51 36.36
C MET A 170 7.81 21.89 35.92
N GLU A 171 8.10 22.93 36.71
CA GLU A 171 7.81 24.33 36.38
C GLU A 171 8.51 24.75 35.07
N ARG A 172 9.77 24.35 34.88
CA ARG A 172 10.52 24.60 33.65
C ARG A 172 9.92 23.91 32.41
N ILE A 173 9.34 22.73 32.57
CA ILE A 173 8.66 22.00 31.49
C ILE A 173 7.35 22.69 31.13
N ASN A 174 6.55 23.07 32.13
CA ASN A 174 5.29 23.78 31.90
C ASN A 174 5.50 25.11 31.18
N ASN A 175 6.50 25.90 31.61
CA ASN A 175 6.83 27.17 30.94
C ASN A 175 7.23 26.95 29.46
N ARG A 176 7.89 25.83 29.14
CA ARG A 176 8.23 25.48 27.75
C ARG A 176 7.02 25.04 26.94
N LEU A 177 6.11 24.25 27.54
CA LEU A 177 4.88 23.81 26.87
C LEU A 177 3.98 25.01 26.54
N SER A 178 3.77 25.91 27.50
CA SER A 178 2.98 27.13 27.28
C SER A 178 3.60 28.04 26.21
N ALA A 179 4.94 28.15 26.15
CA ALA A 179 5.61 28.90 25.10
C ALA A 179 5.39 28.30 23.70
N ILE A 180 5.40 26.97 23.58
CA ILE A 180 5.13 26.27 22.32
C ILE A 180 3.67 26.46 21.90
N GLU A 181 2.72 26.36 22.82
CA GLU A 181 1.30 26.59 22.56
C GLU A 181 1.02 28.03 22.11
N SER A 182 1.67 29.02 22.73
CA SER A 182 1.55 30.42 22.34
C SER A 182 2.23 30.77 21.01
N GLY A 183 3.21 29.98 20.56
CA GLY A 183 3.92 30.19 19.29
C GLY A 183 3.28 29.51 18.07
N GLN A 184 2.18 28.77 18.26
CA GLN A 184 1.40 28.12 17.21
C GLN A 184 0.06 28.82 16.91
N SER A 185 -0.16 30.00 17.50
CA SER A 185 -1.32 30.88 17.23
C SER A 185 -1.00 31.95 16.20
#